data_AF-A6I9C9-F1
#
_entry.id   AF-A6I9C9-F1
#
_cell.length_a   1.000
_cell.length_b   1.000
_cell.length_c   1.000
_cell.angle_alpha   90.00
_cell.angle_beta   90.00
_cell.angle_gamma   90.00
#
_symmetry.space_group_name_H-M   'P 1'
#
loop_
_entity.id
_entity.type
_entity.pdbx_description
1 polymer ?
#
loop_
_entity_poly.entity_id
_entity_poly.type
_entity_poly.pdbx_seq_one_letter_code
_entity_poly.pdbx_strand_id
1 'polypeptide(L)'
;MARRFNRNEITIWTSEKNSIMKRCKAANPEMPTAFTIWRSFWILLLYYLGLLPFVSIPEKFFFCFLPTIINRTYFPFSCGWMNKLSATVTKWAIMRKSLIQYLQDRGVQVLFWCLNEESDFEVAFSLGANGVMTDYPTALRHYLDKQEQRDSASSV
;
A
#
# COMPACT_ATOMS: atom_id res chain seq x y z
N MET A 1 10.03 14.13 -18.10
CA MET A 1 8.82 14.94 -17.87
C MET A 1 8.84 15.55 -16.47
N ALA A 2 8.82 14.76 -15.40
CA ALA A 2 8.84 15.25 -14.01
C ALA A 2 9.96 16.29 -13.73
N ARG A 3 11.22 15.94 -14.04
CA ARG A 3 12.36 16.86 -13.87
C ARG A 3 12.25 18.14 -14.70
N ARG A 4 11.79 18.03 -15.95
CA ARG A 4 11.64 19.17 -16.87
C ARG A 4 10.60 20.18 -16.37
N PHE A 5 9.57 19.72 -15.68
CA PHE A 5 8.48 20.56 -15.18
C PHE A 5 8.56 20.84 -13.67
N ASN A 6 9.70 20.50 -13.03
CA ASN A 6 9.91 20.65 -11.60
C ASN A 6 8.78 20.02 -10.77
N ARG A 7 8.49 18.74 -11.03
CA ARG A 7 7.43 17.94 -10.37
C ARG A 7 7.99 16.71 -9.66
N ASN A 8 9.28 16.69 -9.32
CA ASN A 8 9.92 15.50 -8.73
C ASN A 8 9.33 15.17 -7.35
N GLU A 9 8.91 16.19 -6.61
CA GLU A 9 8.36 16.14 -5.26
C GLU A 9 6.89 15.67 -5.21
N ILE A 10 6.15 15.78 -6.32
CA ILE A 10 4.75 15.32 -6.42
C ILE A 10 4.57 14.11 -7.33
N THR A 11 5.65 13.60 -7.93
CA THR A 11 5.61 12.44 -8.83
C THR A 11 6.39 11.30 -8.22
N ILE A 12 5.87 10.09 -8.38
CA ILE A 12 6.48 8.86 -7.85
C ILE A 12 6.81 7.91 -9.00
N TRP A 13 7.88 7.13 -8.86
CA TRP A 13 8.11 5.96 -9.71
C TRP A 13 7.58 4.69 -9.06
N THR A 14 6.83 3.91 -9.82
CA THR A 14 6.23 2.66 -9.35
C THR A 14 6.41 1.57 -10.39
N SER A 15 6.77 0.37 -9.94
CA SER A 15 6.77 -0.85 -10.75
C SER A 15 6.93 -2.05 -9.82
N GLU A 16 6.24 -3.14 -10.15
CA GLU A 16 6.42 -4.41 -9.45
C GLU A 16 7.80 -5.02 -9.68
N LYS A 17 8.43 -4.72 -10.82
CA LYS A 17 9.69 -5.33 -11.26
C LYS A 17 10.89 -4.50 -10.82
N ASN A 18 11.80 -5.13 -10.07
CA ASN A 18 13.02 -4.50 -9.59
C ASN A 18 13.94 -4.02 -10.73
N SER A 19 13.98 -4.75 -11.86
CA SER A 19 14.77 -4.34 -13.03
C SER A 19 14.28 -3.02 -13.63
N ILE A 20 12.97 -2.81 -13.68
CA ILE A 20 12.36 -1.55 -14.16
C ILE A 20 12.65 -0.45 -13.16
N MET A 21 12.44 -0.69 -11.87
CA MET A 21 12.69 0.32 -10.84
C MET A 21 14.14 0.80 -10.80
N LYS A 22 15.11 -0.11 -11.00
CA LYS A 22 16.52 0.27 -11.12
C LYS A 22 16.77 1.22 -12.29
N ARG A 23 16.14 0.96 -13.45
CA ARG A 23 16.25 1.84 -14.63
C ARG A 23 15.61 3.20 -14.38
N CYS A 24 14.43 3.25 -13.76
CA CYS A 24 13.76 4.49 -13.39
C CYS A 24 14.60 5.33 -12.41
N LYS A 25 15.16 4.69 -11.37
CA LYS A 25 16.03 5.36 -10.40
C LYS A 25 17.33 5.87 -11.04
N ALA A 26 17.92 5.12 -11.97
CA ALA A 26 19.08 5.60 -12.73
C ALA A 26 18.73 6.81 -13.63
N ALA A 27 17.52 6.84 -14.19
CA ALA A 27 17.07 7.94 -15.04
C ALA A 27 16.75 9.22 -14.25
N ASN A 28 16.23 9.11 -13.03
CA ASN A 28 16.00 10.26 -12.14
C ASN A 28 16.12 9.85 -10.66
N PRO A 29 17.32 9.98 -10.05
CA PRO A 29 17.57 9.54 -8.67
C PRO A 29 16.82 10.33 -7.60
N GLU A 30 16.41 11.57 -7.90
CA GLU A 30 15.71 12.46 -6.97
C GLU A 30 14.25 12.05 -6.76
N MET A 31 13.65 11.32 -7.71
CA MET A 31 12.25 10.95 -7.62
C MET A 31 12.03 9.82 -6.58
N PRO A 32 11.04 9.97 -5.69
CA PRO A 32 10.68 8.91 -4.75
C PRO A 32 10.22 7.65 -5.48
N THR A 33 10.57 6.50 -4.91
CA THR A 33 10.23 5.18 -5.46
C THR A 33 9.34 4.40 -4.51
N ALA A 34 8.44 3.61 -5.09
CA ALA A 34 7.66 2.64 -4.36
C ALA A 34 8.38 1.29 -4.21
N PHE A 35 7.89 0.48 -3.29
CA PHE A 35 8.34 -0.90 -3.12
C PHE A 35 8.04 -1.75 -4.37
N THR A 36 8.95 -2.67 -4.67
CA THR A 36 8.75 -3.74 -5.65
C THR A 36 8.24 -4.99 -4.93
N ILE A 37 7.63 -5.94 -5.63
CA ILE A 37 7.11 -7.17 -5.01
C ILE A 37 8.20 -7.90 -4.21
N TRP A 38 9.39 -8.03 -4.79
CA TRP A 38 10.51 -8.70 -4.13
C TRP A 38 10.97 -7.95 -2.87
N ARG A 39 11.01 -6.62 -2.91
CA ARG A 39 11.35 -5.80 -1.73
C ARG A 39 10.28 -5.92 -0.65
N SER A 40 9.01 -5.93 -1.01
CA SER A 40 7.89 -6.16 -0.09
C SER A 40 8.02 -7.50 0.63
N PHE A 41 8.33 -8.57 -0.11
CA PHE A 41 8.56 -9.89 0.48
C PHE A 41 9.72 -9.89 1.48
N TRP A 42 10.86 -9.29 1.13
CA TRP A 42 12.00 -9.19 2.05
C TRP A 42 11.69 -8.41 3.32
N ILE A 43 10.98 -7.29 3.18
CA ILE A 43 10.61 -6.46 4.34
C ILE A 43 9.63 -7.20 5.24
N LEU A 44 8.70 -7.95 4.66
CA LEU A 44 7.80 -8.82 5.42
C LEU A 44 8.58 -9.90 6.18
N LEU A 45 9.53 -10.58 5.52
CA LEU A 45 10.38 -11.58 6.17
C LEU A 45 11.18 -10.97 7.34
N LEU A 46 11.84 -9.83 7.12
CA LEU A 46 12.62 -9.13 8.14
C LEU A 46 11.76 -8.64 9.30
N TYR A 47 10.52 -8.22 9.04
CA TYR A 47 9.54 -7.89 10.06
C TYR A 47 9.26 -9.10 10.97
N TYR A 48 9.00 -10.27 10.39
CA TYR A 48 8.72 -11.48 11.16
C TYR A 48 9.93 -12.06 11.88
N LEU A 49 11.14 -11.84 11.35
CA LEU A 49 12.39 -12.20 12.02
C LEU A 49 12.81 -11.19 13.09
N GLY A 50 12.12 -10.05 13.23
CA GLY A 50 12.50 -8.98 14.16
C GLY A 50 13.77 -8.22 13.74
N LEU A 51 14.22 -8.36 12.49
CA LEU A 51 15.45 -7.75 11.98
C LEU A 51 15.22 -6.43 11.24
N LEU A 52 13.96 -6.01 11.11
CA LEU A 52 13.60 -4.78 10.42
C LEU A 52 14.26 -3.49 10.96
N PRO A 53 14.57 -3.36 12.28
CA PRO A 53 15.28 -2.19 12.81
C PRO A 53 16.67 -1.98 12.18
N PHE A 54 17.33 -3.06 11.78
CA PHE A 54 18.70 -3.06 11.28
C PHE A 54 18.79 -2.79 9.77
N VAL A 55 17.66 -2.65 9.09
CA VAL A 55 17.62 -2.49 7.63
C VAL A 55 17.15 -1.08 7.24
N SER A 56 17.84 -0.48 6.28
CA SER A 56 17.45 0.79 5.68
C SER A 56 16.29 0.59 4.71
N ILE A 57 15.29 1.47 4.79
CA ILE A 57 14.15 1.50 3.87
C ILE A 57 14.24 2.80 3.06
N PRO A 58 14.90 2.78 1.89
CA PRO A 58 15.01 3.97 1.03
C PRO A 58 13.70 4.30 0.29
N GLU A 59 12.82 3.33 0.11
CA GLU A 59 11.54 3.52 -0.57
C GLU A 59 10.58 4.40 0.26
N LYS A 60 9.76 5.21 -0.43
CA LYS A 60 8.86 6.18 0.22
C LYS A 60 7.39 5.79 0.18
N PHE A 61 7.03 4.83 -0.67
CA PHE A 61 5.64 4.42 -0.88
C PHE A 61 5.51 2.91 -0.86
N PHE A 62 4.56 2.39 -0.10
CA PHE A 62 4.20 0.99 -0.08
C PHE A 62 2.76 0.82 -0.60
N PHE A 63 2.62 0.12 -1.73
CA PHE A 63 1.30 -0.20 -2.30
C PHE A 63 0.81 -1.54 -1.79
N CYS A 64 -0.30 -1.50 -1.08
CA CYS A 64 -0.88 -2.65 -0.40
C CYS A 64 -2.21 -3.05 -1.06
N PHE A 65 -2.35 -4.30 -1.49
CA PHE A 65 -3.63 -4.79 -1.99
C PHE A 65 -4.48 -5.28 -0.82
N LEU A 66 -5.81 -5.10 -0.88
CA LEU A 66 -6.68 -5.81 0.04
C LEU A 66 -6.85 -7.26 -0.43
N PRO A 67 -6.61 -8.26 0.44
CA PRO A 67 -6.80 -9.68 0.11
C PRO A 67 -8.25 -10.03 -0.23
N THR A 68 -9.23 -9.26 0.28
CA THR A 68 -10.65 -9.39 -0.09
C THR A 68 -10.86 -9.16 -1.58
N ILE A 69 -10.09 -8.25 -2.17
CA ILE A 69 -10.12 -7.93 -3.61
C ILE A 69 -9.41 -9.03 -4.39
N ILE A 70 -8.24 -9.50 -3.95
CA ILE A 70 -7.58 -10.64 -4.61
C ILE A 70 -8.46 -11.90 -4.58
N ASN A 71 -9.18 -12.14 -3.47
CA ASN A 71 -10.09 -13.28 -3.35
C ASN A 71 -11.26 -13.23 -4.34
N ARG A 72 -11.65 -12.04 -4.80
CA ARG A 72 -12.70 -11.86 -5.82
C ARG A 72 -12.17 -11.93 -7.25
N THR A 73 -10.90 -11.58 -7.49
CA THR A 73 -10.45 -11.23 -8.85
C THR A 73 -9.20 -11.97 -9.34
N TYR A 74 -8.32 -12.51 -8.48
CA TYR A 74 -6.94 -12.84 -8.89
C TYR A 74 -6.32 -14.18 -8.45
N PHE A 75 -6.96 -15.05 -7.66
CA PHE A 75 -6.30 -16.31 -7.25
C PHE A 75 -6.38 -17.41 -8.33
N PRO A 76 -5.24 -18.02 -8.74
CA PRO A 76 -5.18 -18.98 -9.83
C PRO A 76 -5.10 -20.45 -9.40
N PHE A 77 -5.23 -20.81 -8.11
CA PHE A 77 -5.06 -22.22 -7.72
C PHE A 77 -6.31 -23.03 -8.09
N SER A 78 -6.11 -24.19 -8.71
CA SER A 78 -7.18 -25.11 -9.13
C SER A 78 -7.97 -25.70 -7.96
N CYS A 79 -7.48 -25.59 -6.73
CA CYS A 79 -8.11 -26.11 -5.52
C CYS A 79 -8.61 -24.97 -4.60
N GLY A 80 -9.94 -24.87 -4.42
CA GLY A 80 -10.57 -23.74 -3.73
C GLY A 80 -10.17 -23.53 -2.27
N TRP A 81 -9.85 -24.60 -1.54
CA TRP A 81 -9.42 -24.48 -0.13
C TRP A 81 -7.99 -23.92 0.01
N MET A 82 -7.10 -24.22 -0.95
CA MET A 82 -5.74 -23.67 -0.99
C MET A 82 -5.75 -22.17 -1.35
N ASN A 83 -6.66 -21.74 -2.24
CA ASN A 83 -6.91 -20.32 -2.49
C ASN A 83 -7.34 -19.61 -1.20
N LYS A 84 -8.34 -20.18 -0.49
CA LYS A 84 -8.87 -19.59 0.74
C LYS A 84 -7.82 -19.51 1.85
N LEU A 85 -7.01 -20.56 2.00
CA LEU A 85 -5.92 -20.59 2.98
C LEU A 85 -4.84 -19.57 2.63
N SER A 86 -4.37 -19.53 1.37
CA SER A 86 -3.33 -18.58 0.95
C SER A 86 -3.80 -17.12 1.05
N ALA A 87 -5.06 -16.83 0.71
CA ALA A 87 -5.67 -15.52 0.92
C ALA A 87 -5.71 -15.13 2.40
N THR A 88 -6.07 -16.07 3.29
CA THR A 88 -6.15 -15.82 4.74
C THR A 88 -4.77 -15.59 5.34
N VAL A 89 -3.78 -16.39 4.95
CA VAL A 89 -2.38 -16.23 5.41
C VAL A 89 -1.81 -14.91 4.90
N THR A 90 -2.00 -14.58 3.62
CA THR A 90 -1.54 -13.31 3.03
C THR A 90 -2.20 -12.12 3.72
N LYS A 91 -3.50 -12.23 4.03
CA LYS A 91 -4.22 -11.22 4.81
C LYS A 91 -3.61 -11.03 6.18
N TRP A 92 -3.45 -12.10 6.93
CA TRP A 92 -2.87 -12.05 8.26
C TRP A 92 -1.42 -11.53 8.26
N ALA A 93 -0.67 -11.83 7.19
CA ALA A 93 0.72 -11.45 7.07
C ALA A 93 0.90 -9.96 6.77
N ILE A 94 0.18 -9.45 5.76
CA ILE A 94 0.38 -8.09 5.23
C ILE A 94 -0.52 -7.07 5.95
N MET A 95 -1.75 -7.44 6.34
CA MET A 95 -2.74 -6.52 6.93
C MET A 95 -2.56 -6.36 8.44
N ARG A 96 -1.34 -6.07 8.88
CA ARG A 96 -1.04 -5.79 10.29
C ARG A 96 -0.87 -4.30 10.52
N LYS A 97 -1.68 -3.73 11.41
CA LYS A 97 -1.55 -2.33 11.84
C LYS A 97 -0.14 -2.01 12.33
N SER A 98 0.48 -2.93 13.08
CA SER A 98 1.84 -2.77 13.59
C SER A 98 2.89 -2.70 12.47
N LEU A 99 2.73 -3.46 11.39
CA LEU A 99 3.62 -3.37 10.22
C LEU A 99 3.43 -2.05 9.49
N ILE A 100 2.17 -1.66 9.26
CA ILE A 100 1.82 -0.40 8.60
C ILE A 100 2.37 0.79 9.39
N GLN A 101 2.10 0.84 10.69
CA GLN A 101 2.58 1.89 11.59
C GLN A 101 4.10 1.93 11.63
N TYR A 102 4.77 0.77 11.72
CA TYR A 102 6.23 0.72 11.66
C TYR A 102 6.80 1.31 10.36
N LEU A 103 6.19 1.01 9.21
CA LEU A 103 6.61 1.59 7.93
C LEU A 103 6.39 3.11 7.91
N GLN A 104 5.26 3.57 8.44
CA GLN A 104 4.92 4.99 8.53
C GLN A 104 5.86 5.77 9.45
N ASP A 105 6.21 5.22 10.61
CA ASP A 105 7.18 5.82 11.55
C ASP A 105 8.57 5.96 10.90
N ARG A 106 8.87 5.15 9.88
CA ARG A 106 10.09 5.21 9.07
C ARG A 106 9.94 6.12 7.83
N GLY A 107 8.84 6.86 7.72
CA GLY A 107 8.57 7.82 6.65
C GLY A 107 8.11 7.18 5.34
N VAL A 108 7.53 5.97 5.39
CA VAL A 108 6.91 5.31 4.23
C VAL A 108 5.41 5.57 4.24
N GLN A 109 4.88 6.11 3.15
CA GLN A 109 3.44 6.25 2.96
C GLN A 109 2.85 4.93 2.48
N VAL A 110 1.85 4.42 3.19
CA VAL A 110 1.14 3.18 2.88
C VAL A 110 -0.15 3.52 2.16
N LEU A 111 -0.24 3.13 0.89
CA LEU A 111 -1.39 3.37 0.02
C LEU A 111 -2.05 2.04 -0.35
N PHE A 112 -3.36 1.97 -0.19
CA PHE A 112 -4.12 0.79 -0.61
C PHE A 112 -4.61 0.96 -2.04
N TRP A 113 -4.44 -0.04 -2.89
CA TRP A 113 -4.75 0.09 -4.32
C TRP A 113 -5.85 -0.88 -4.78
N CYS A 114 -6.60 -0.42 -5.80
CA CYS A 114 -7.74 -1.10 -6.43
C CYS A 114 -9.01 -1.21 -5.58
N LEU A 115 -9.24 -0.30 -4.63
CA LEU A 115 -10.43 -0.34 -3.78
C LEU A 115 -11.58 0.38 -4.47
N ASN A 116 -12.73 -0.27 -4.61
CA ASN A 116 -13.85 0.25 -5.38
C ASN A 116 -15.19 0.26 -4.61
N GLU A 117 -15.21 -0.24 -3.37
CA GLU A 117 -16.39 -0.26 -2.50
C GLU A 117 -16.15 0.56 -1.23
N GLU A 118 -17.19 1.20 -0.68
CA GLU A 118 -17.11 2.00 0.56
C GLU A 118 -16.62 1.16 1.75
N SER A 119 -17.00 -0.12 1.80
CA SER A 119 -16.51 -1.06 2.82
C SER A 119 -15.01 -1.33 2.73
N ASP A 120 -14.44 -1.30 1.52
CA ASP A 120 -13.01 -1.48 1.35
C ASP A 120 -12.24 -0.24 1.81
N PHE A 121 -12.79 0.96 1.57
CA PHE A 121 -12.23 2.21 2.09
C PHE A 121 -12.13 2.18 3.61
N GLU A 122 -13.23 1.80 4.28
CA GLU A 122 -13.28 1.63 5.74
C GLU A 122 -12.21 0.65 6.25
N VAL A 123 -12.02 -0.49 5.57
CA VAL A 123 -10.98 -1.44 5.95
C VAL A 123 -9.58 -0.85 5.78
N ALA A 124 -9.29 -0.16 4.67
CA ALA A 124 -7.99 0.46 4.46
C ALA A 124 -7.67 1.53 5.51
N PHE A 125 -8.59 2.46 5.76
CA PHE A 125 -8.37 3.53 6.74
C PHE A 125 -8.32 2.99 8.17
N SER A 126 -9.16 2.02 8.53
CA SER A 126 -9.08 1.37 9.85
C SER A 126 -7.76 0.62 10.09
N LEU A 127 -7.08 0.16 9.03
CA LEU A 127 -5.74 -0.44 9.09
C LEU A 127 -4.62 0.61 9.22
N GLY A 128 -4.93 1.90 9.06
CA GLY A 128 -3.99 3.01 9.12
C GLY A 128 -3.44 3.46 7.77
N ALA A 129 -4.15 3.22 6.66
CA ALA A 129 -3.71 3.71 5.35
C ALA A 129 -3.51 5.24 5.32
N ASN A 130 -2.48 5.71 4.62
CA ASN A 130 -2.33 7.14 4.30
C ASN A 130 -3.23 7.58 3.14
N GLY A 131 -3.68 6.63 2.32
CA GLY A 131 -4.51 6.91 1.16
C GLY A 131 -4.95 5.66 0.41
N VAL A 132 -5.87 5.88 -0.52
CA VAL A 132 -6.52 4.84 -1.31
C VAL A 132 -6.45 5.20 -2.79
N MET A 133 -6.18 4.22 -3.65
CA MET A 133 -6.33 4.31 -5.10
C MET A 133 -7.59 3.54 -5.52
N THR A 134 -8.46 4.23 -6.24
CA THR A 134 -9.79 3.77 -6.63
C THR A 134 -10.11 4.22 -8.06
N ASP A 135 -10.94 3.45 -8.75
CA ASP A 135 -11.55 3.84 -10.03
C ASP A 135 -12.77 4.76 -9.83
N TYR A 136 -13.24 4.92 -8.59
CA TYR A 136 -14.41 5.71 -8.22
C TYR A 136 -14.05 6.89 -7.29
N PRO A 137 -13.31 7.91 -7.78
CA PRO A 137 -12.81 9.00 -6.95
C PRO A 137 -13.92 9.82 -6.27
N THR A 138 -15.08 9.98 -6.92
CA THR A 138 -16.24 10.68 -6.34
C THR A 138 -16.82 9.90 -5.15
N ALA A 139 -16.86 8.56 -5.22
CA ALA A 139 -17.32 7.73 -4.11
C ALA A 139 -16.37 7.84 -2.91
N LEU A 140 -15.04 7.84 -3.17
CA LEU A 140 -14.05 8.07 -2.12
C LEU A 140 -14.17 9.46 -1.50
N ARG A 141 -14.39 10.51 -2.30
CA ARG A 141 -14.59 11.87 -1.75
C ARG A 141 -15.81 11.91 -0.83
N HIS A 142 -16.95 11.38 -1.27
CA HIS A 142 -18.15 11.31 -0.43
C HIS A 142 -17.92 10.53 0.87
N TYR A 143 -17.19 9.42 0.82
CA TYR A 143 -16.83 8.67 2.03
C TYR A 143 -16.00 9.53 3.01
N LEU A 144 -14.98 10.23 2.53
CA LEU A 144 -14.13 11.09 3.36
C LEU A 144 -14.93 12.26 3.98
N ASP A 145 -15.81 12.90 3.20
CA ASP A 145 -16.68 13.98 3.70
C ASP A 145 -17.58 13.50 4.86
N LYS A 146 -18.13 12.28 4.77
CA LYS A 146 -18.94 11.68 5.85
C LYS A 146 -18.12 11.43 7.12
N GLN A 147 -16.87 10.98 6.99
CA GLN A 147 -15.99 10.72 8.14
C GLN A 147 -15.61 12.01 8.84
N GLU A 148 -15.22 13.05 8.10
CA GLU A 148 -14.90 14.38 8.66
C GLU A 148 -16.08 14.97 9.47
N GLN A 149 -17.31 14.83 8.97
CA GLN A 149 -18.52 15.25 9.68
C GLN A 149 -18.75 14.45 10.97
N ARG A 150 -18.51 13.13 10.94
CA ARG A 150 -18.68 12.25 12.10
C ARG A 150 -17.66 12.55 13.20
N ASP A 151 -16.41 12.81 12.83
CA ASP A 151 -15.34 13.15 13.78
C ASP A 151 -15.61 14.52 14.44
N SER A 152 -16.11 15.48 13.67
CA SER A 152 -16.51 16.80 14.17
C SER A 152 -17.68 16.69 15.17
N ALA A 153 -18.65 15.81 14.89
CA ALA A 153 -19.81 15.61 15.77
C ALA A 153 -19.48 14.81 17.05
N SER A 154 -18.45 13.95 17.03
CA SER A 154 -18.03 13.15 18.18
C SER A 154 -17.10 13.90 19.16
N SER A 155 -16.64 15.09 18.75
CA SER A 155 -15.74 15.95 19.52
C SER A 155 -16.49 17.06 20.30
N VAL A 156 -17.83 17.04 20.28
CA VAL A 156 -18.74 17.92 21.03
C VAL A 156 -19.42 17.12 22.13
#